data_AF-A0A7X7FLQ3-F1
#
_entry.id   AF-A0A7X7FLQ3-F1
#
_cell.length_a   1.000
_cell.length_b   1.000
_cell.length_c   1.000
_cell.angle_alpha   90.00
_cell.angle_beta   90.00
_cell.angle_gamma   90.00
#
_symmetry.space_group_name_H-M   'P 1'
#
loop_
_entity.id
_entity.type
_entity.pdbx_description
1 polymer ?
#
loop_
_entity_poly.entity_id
_entity_poly.type
_entity_poly.pdbx_seq_one_letter_code
_entity_poly.pdbx_strand_id
1 'polypeptide(L)'
;MDSSRIHQGLLRSTSGSSAGTLPLPSTATGVDEAFLRDVTSAVGRTRAQLLDAQHEDGYWVGELEGDTILESEYILLLAWMGREKSEAAIAAAEYIKRQ
;
A
#
# COMPACT_ATOMS: atom_id res chain seq x y z
N MET A 1 54.27 16.71 55.13
CA MET A 1 53.34 17.49 55.97
C MET A 1 52.29 18.07 55.03
N ASP A 2 51.43 17.23 54.47
CA ASP A 2 50.38 16.43 55.10
C ASP A 2 49.07 17.22 55.30
N SER A 3 48.02 16.61 54.74
CA SER A 3 46.64 16.62 55.19
C SER A 3 45.90 17.94 55.30
N SER A 4 45.00 18.16 54.34
CA SER A 4 43.61 17.73 54.57
C SER A 4 42.76 18.03 53.34
N ARG A 5 42.24 17.00 52.68
CA ARG A 5 40.85 16.51 52.86
C ARG A 5 39.83 17.45 52.22
N ILE A 6 38.80 17.05 51.49
CA ILE A 6 38.19 15.78 51.10
C ILE A 6 37.19 16.23 50.03
N HIS A 7 37.19 15.64 48.85
CA HIS A 7 35.94 15.39 48.11
C HIS A 7 36.07 14.00 47.50
N GLN A 8 35.87 13.02 48.38
CA GLN A 8 35.54 11.65 48.05
C GLN A 8 34.09 11.57 47.55
N GLY A 9 33.84 10.61 46.67
CA GLY A 9 32.51 10.17 46.23
C GLY A 9 32.50 9.86 44.74
N LEU A 10 33.38 8.98 44.24
CA LEU A 10 33.08 7.55 44.07
C LEU A 10 31.58 7.22 44.05
N LEU A 11 30.99 7.14 42.86
CA LEU A 11 30.10 6.04 42.50
C LEU A 11 30.32 5.68 41.03
N ARG A 12 30.97 4.53 40.83
CA ARG A 12 30.82 3.70 39.64
C ARG A 12 29.32 3.45 39.43
N SER A 13 28.83 3.73 38.22
CA SER A 13 27.74 2.97 37.63
C SER A 13 28.26 2.37 36.33
N THR A 14 28.78 1.16 36.46
CA THR A 14 28.85 0.20 35.35
C THR A 14 27.46 -0.38 35.15
N SER A 15 27.17 -0.80 33.92
CA SER A 15 26.02 -1.59 33.43
C SER A 15 24.83 -0.77 32.92
N GLY A 16 24.65 -0.84 31.59
CA GLY A 16 23.57 -0.18 30.88
C GLY A 16 23.64 -0.45 29.38
N SER A 17 23.46 -1.73 29.02
CA SER A 17 23.12 -2.22 27.68
C SER A 17 24.10 -1.93 26.54
N SER A 18 24.89 -2.95 26.19
CA SER A 18 25.31 -3.14 24.80
C SER A 18 24.05 -3.38 23.96
N ALA A 19 23.36 -2.30 23.58
CA ALA A 19 22.44 -2.36 22.47
C ALA A 19 23.30 -2.74 21.27
N GLY A 20 23.23 -4.03 20.88
CA GLY A 20 23.81 -4.50 19.65
C GLY A 20 23.34 -3.58 18.55
N THR A 21 24.23 -2.71 18.09
CA THR A 21 24.04 -1.96 16.85
C THR A 21 24.14 -3.02 15.78
N LEU A 22 23.00 -3.64 15.45
CA LEU A 22 22.87 -4.37 14.22
C LEU A 22 23.31 -3.39 13.13
N PRO A 23 24.33 -3.72 12.32
CA PRO A 23 24.70 -2.86 11.22
C PRO A 23 23.45 -2.70 10.36
N LEU A 24 22.96 -1.45 10.25
CA LEU A 24 21.98 -1.10 9.24
C LEU A 24 22.55 -1.57 7.90
N PRO A 25 21.74 -2.17 7.01
CA PRO A 25 22.22 -2.59 5.72
C PRO A 25 22.92 -1.39 5.05
N SER A 26 24.22 -1.56 4.78
CA SER A 26 25.05 -0.55 4.15
C SER A 26 24.36 -0.05 2.89
N THR A 27 24.33 1.29 2.79
CA THR A 27 23.90 2.11 1.65
C THR A 27 23.74 1.34 0.35
N ALA A 28 22.50 1.23 -0.08
CA ALA A 28 22.15 0.81 -1.43
C ALA A 28 23.04 1.55 -2.44
N THR A 29 23.71 0.76 -3.26
CA THR A 29 24.36 1.12 -4.52
C THR A 29 23.71 2.32 -5.19
N GLY A 30 24.55 3.30 -5.60
CA GLY A 30 24.15 4.60 -6.11
C GLY A 30 22.99 4.54 -7.10
N VAL A 31 21.85 5.07 -6.69
CA VAL A 31 20.71 5.28 -7.57
C VAL A 31 21.06 6.45 -8.49
N ASP A 32 20.95 6.25 -9.80
CA ASP A 32 21.19 7.31 -10.79
C ASP A 32 20.24 8.49 -10.55
N GLU A 33 20.80 9.71 -10.50
CA GLU A 33 20.04 10.96 -10.35
C GLU A 33 19.00 11.13 -11.47
N ALA A 34 19.28 10.64 -12.68
CA ALA A 34 18.30 10.66 -13.75
C ALA A 34 17.09 9.78 -13.43
N PHE A 35 17.34 8.57 -12.94
CA PHE A 35 16.28 7.65 -12.52
C PHE A 35 15.43 8.23 -11.37
N LEU A 36 16.06 8.88 -10.38
CA LEU A 36 15.33 9.53 -9.28
C LEU A 36 14.40 10.66 -9.77
N ARG A 37 14.84 11.45 -10.74
CA ARG A 37 13.99 12.49 -11.36
C ARG A 37 12.79 11.88 -12.08
N ASP A 38 13.00 10.79 -12.83
CA ASP A 38 11.94 10.13 -13.58
C ASP A 38 10.88 9.53 -12.65
N VAL A 39 11.30 8.85 -11.58
CA VAL A 39 10.40 8.32 -10.55
C VAL A 39 9.63 9.46 -9.88
N THR A 40 10.30 10.54 -9.51
CA THR A 40 9.64 11.71 -8.88
C THR A 40 8.59 12.31 -9.81
N SER A 41 8.90 12.42 -11.10
CA SER A 41 7.96 12.90 -12.12
C SER A 41 6.76 11.96 -12.27
N ALA A 42 6.99 10.65 -12.30
CA ALA A 42 5.94 9.65 -12.38
C ALA A 42 5.00 9.71 -11.16
N VAL A 43 5.55 9.81 -9.95
CA VAL A 43 4.76 9.99 -8.72
C VAL A 43 3.92 11.26 -8.78
N GLY A 44 4.49 12.37 -9.25
CA GLY A 44 3.77 13.63 -9.40
C GLY A 44 2.56 13.50 -10.34
N ARG A 45 2.75 12.87 -11.51
CA ARG A 45 1.67 12.64 -12.48
C ARG A 45 0.59 11.70 -11.94
N THR A 46 0.97 10.58 -11.32
CA THR A 46 0.03 9.61 -10.76
C THR A 46 -0.78 10.22 -9.62
N ARG A 47 -0.13 10.98 -8.72
CA ARG A 47 -0.83 11.70 -7.65
C ARG A 47 -1.86 12.68 -8.21
N ALA A 48 -1.47 13.46 -9.22
CA ALA A 48 -2.38 14.42 -9.84
C ALA A 48 -3.59 13.71 -10.46
N GLN A 49 -3.37 12.61 -11.18
CA GLN A 49 -4.47 11.83 -11.75
C GLN A 49 -5.38 11.24 -10.67
N LEU A 50 -4.83 10.61 -9.64
CA LEU A 50 -5.65 9.99 -8.60
C LEU A 50 -6.50 11.03 -7.88
N LEU A 51 -5.96 12.22 -7.58
CA LEU A 51 -6.74 13.30 -6.98
C LEU A 51 -7.82 13.84 -7.91
N ASP A 52 -7.57 13.90 -9.22
CA ASP A 52 -8.56 14.30 -10.23
C ASP A 52 -9.71 13.29 -10.35
N ALA A 53 -9.42 12.00 -10.13
CA ALA A 53 -10.43 10.94 -10.11
C ALA A 53 -11.18 10.80 -8.78
N GLN A 54 -10.86 11.61 -7.76
CA GLN A 54 -11.55 11.57 -6.47
C GLN A 54 -12.94 12.20 -6.59
N HIS A 55 -13.95 11.55 -6.02
CA HIS A 55 -15.30 12.13 -5.92
C HIS A 55 -15.29 13.34 -4.97
N GLU A 56 -16.25 14.25 -5.13
CA GLU A 56 -16.36 15.47 -4.30
C GLU A 56 -16.45 15.15 -2.79
N ASP A 57 -17.08 14.02 -2.44
CA ASP A 57 -17.21 13.56 -1.06
C ASP A 57 -15.93 12.87 -0.50
N GLY A 58 -14.86 12.80 -1.31
CA GLY A 58 -13.54 12.34 -0.87
C GLY A 58 -13.24 10.85 -1.05
N TYR A 59 -14.10 10.08 -1.71
CA TYR A 59 -13.86 8.65 -2.01
C TYR A 59 -13.41 8.43 -3.45
N TRP A 60 -12.96 7.20 -3.74
CA TRP A 60 -12.64 6.73 -5.10
C TRP A 60 -13.55 5.57 -5.47
N VAL A 61 -13.90 5.48 -6.74
CA VAL A 61 -14.58 4.33 -7.34
C VAL A 61 -13.67 3.75 -8.40
N GLY A 62 -13.40 2.46 -8.29
CA GLY A 62 -12.75 1.67 -9.34
C GLY A 62 -13.64 0.49 -9.68
N GLU A 63 -13.54 0.02 -10.93
CA GLU A 63 -14.16 -1.24 -11.33
C GLU A 63 -13.55 -2.38 -10.50
N LEU A 64 -14.42 -3.22 -9.93
CA LEU A 64 -14.00 -4.42 -9.22
C LEU A 64 -14.06 -5.58 -10.19
N GLU A 65 -12.93 -5.90 -10.81
CA GLU A 65 -12.80 -7.04 -11.72
C GLU A 65 -12.51 -8.33 -10.94
N GLY A 66 -13.18 -9.41 -11.35
CA GLY A 66 -13.03 -10.75 -10.79
C GLY A 66 -13.15 -11.82 -11.87
N ASP A 67 -13.32 -13.08 -11.46
CA ASP A 67 -13.75 -14.12 -12.38
C ASP A 67 -15.23 -13.94 -12.80
N THR A 68 -15.75 -14.86 -13.62
CA THR A 68 -17.12 -14.77 -14.14
C THR A 68 -18.19 -15.40 -13.22
N ILE A 69 -17.88 -15.65 -11.94
CA ILE A 69 -18.83 -16.32 -11.04
C ILE A 69 -20.10 -15.48 -10.87
N LEU A 70 -19.96 -14.18 -10.60
CA LEU A 70 -21.11 -13.31 -10.34
C LEU A 70 -22.05 -13.23 -11.53
N GLU A 71 -21.54 -13.14 -12.75
CA GLU A 71 -22.34 -13.10 -13.98
C GLU A 71 -23.07 -14.43 -14.19
N SER A 72 -22.37 -15.55 -14.03
CA SER A 72 -22.96 -16.88 -14.26
C SER A 72 -24.05 -17.21 -13.24
N GLU A 73 -23.82 -16.94 -11.95
CA GLU A 73 -24.80 -17.16 -10.89
C GLU A 73 -26.00 -16.21 -11.03
N TYR A 74 -25.76 -14.96 -11.45
CA TYR A 74 -26.83 -14.02 -11.69
C TYR A 74 -27.73 -14.44 -12.86
N ILE A 75 -27.16 -14.96 -13.94
CA ILE A 75 -27.94 -15.55 -15.05
C ILE A 75 -28.78 -16.73 -14.56
N LEU A 76 -28.20 -17.64 -13.76
CA LEU A 76 -28.94 -18.78 -13.20
C LEU A 76 -30.09 -18.33 -12.29
N LEU A 77 -29.87 -17.32 -11.44
CA LEU A 77 -30.90 -16.74 -10.59
C LEU A 77 -32.02 -16.11 -11.42
N LEU A 78 -31.68 -15.34 -12.47
CA LEU A 78 -32.65 -14.74 -13.37
C LEU A 78 -33.47 -15.81 -14.11
N ALA A 79 -32.84 -16.90 -14.56
CA ALA A 79 -33.53 -18.02 -15.16
C ALA A 79 -34.50 -18.72 -14.20
N TRP A 80 -34.10 -18.92 -12.95
CA TRP A 80 -34.99 -19.46 -11.91
C TRP A 80 -36.23 -18.58 -11.69
N MET A 81 -36.10 -17.26 -11.84
CA MET A 81 -37.21 -16.30 -11.77
C MET A 81 -37.99 -16.14 -13.09
N GLY A 82 -37.67 -16.88 -14.15
CA GLY A 82 -38.29 -16.74 -15.47
C GLY A 82 -37.93 -15.44 -16.20
N ARG A 83 -36.74 -14.89 -15.92
CA ARG A 83 -36.18 -13.64 -16.46
C ARG A 83 -34.89 -13.85 -17.25
N GLU A 84 -34.66 -15.05 -17.77
CA GLU A 84 -33.45 -15.43 -18.50
C GLU A 84 -33.22 -14.62 -19.78
N LYS A 85 -34.27 -13.99 -20.32
CA LYS A 85 -34.19 -13.11 -21.50
C LYS A 85 -34.15 -11.61 -21.17
N SER A 86 -33.97 -11.27 -19.89
CA SER A 86 -33.85 -9.87 -19.48
C SER A 86 -32.56 -9.24 -20.02
N GLU A 87 -32.57 -7.92 -20.19
CA GLU A 87 -31.39 -7.16 -20.60
C GLU A 87 -30.19 -7.42 -19.67
N ALA A 88 -30.45 -7.58 -18.37
CA ALA A 88 -29.44 -7.90 -17.37
C ALA A 88 -28.79 -9.28 -17.62
N ALA A 89 -29.59 -10.32 -17.93
CA ALA A 89 -29.08 -11.65 -18.26
C ALA A 89 -28.25 -11.63 -19.55
N ILE A 90 -28.70 -10.88 -20.56
CA ILE A 90 -27.98 -10.73 -21.83
C ILE A 90 -26.65 -10.01 -21.62
N ALA A 91 -26.64 -8.91 -20.85
CA ALA A 91 -25.43 -8.16 -20.55
C ALA A 91 -24.39 -9.01 -19.81
N ALA A 92 -24.82 -9.77 -18.80
CA ALA A 92 -23.97 -10.71 -18.08
C ALA A 92 -23.41 -11.81 -19.02
N ALA A 93 -24.24 -12.39 -19.90
CA ALA A 93 -23.79 -13.40 -20.85
C ALA A 93 -22.78 -12.85 -21.87
N GLU A 94 -23.01 -11.63 -22.36
CA GLU A 94 -22.06 -10.97 -23.27
C GLU A 94 -20.76 -10.59 -22.58
N TYR A 95 -20.77 -10.29 -21.28
CA TYR A 95 -19.54 -10.12 -20.51
C TYR A 95 -18.74 -11.42 -20.44
N ILE A 96 -19.37 -12.54 -20.07
CA ILE A 96 -18.71 -13.86 -20.00
C ILE A 96 -18.07 -14.23 -21.34
N LYS A 97 -18.74 -13.94 -22.47
CA LYS A 97 -18.22 -14.23 -23.81
C LYS A 97 -16.96 -13.43 -24.20
N ARG A 98 -16.69 -12.31 -23.52
CA ARG A 98 -15.53 -11.44 -23.81
C ARG A 98 -14.30 -11.77 -22.98
N GLN A 99 -14.46 -12.53 -21.90
CA GLN A 99 -13.37 -12.99 -21.03
C GLN A 99 -12.63 -14.17 -21.69
#